data_AF-A0A510K6Y5-F1
#
_entry.id   AF-A0A510K6Y5-F1
#
_cell.length_a   1.000
_cell.length_b   1.000
_cell.length_c   1.000
_cell.angle_alpha   90.00
_cell.angle_beta   90.00
_cell.angle_gamma   90.00
#
_symmetry.space_group_name_H-M   'P 1'
#
loop_
_entity.id
_entity.type
_entity.pdbx_description
1 polymer ?
#
loop_
_entity_poly.entity_id
_entity_poly.type
_entity_poly.pdbx_seq_one_letter_code
_entity_poly.pdbx_strand_id
1 'polypeptide(L)'
;MANIMDKFTQFLEEKLMPVAVKVANQRHLAAIKDGMVITLPFIIAGSVFLILGNLPIPALANFYKYNAVGQIIAKWLSYPVDVTFNLLGFIACIGISYKLAQHYKLDEISSTILGVLAFLLVTPFHNGIPLPSMGSGGLFVAIIMSLFSFLIFFIIWEVLEQLSLLLLCYFSFLRANSLKKLVN
;
A
#
# COMPACT_ATOMS: atom_id res chain seq x y z
N MET A 1 -17.04 45.32 -11.50
CA MET A 1 -15.76 45.00 -10.84
C MET A 1 -15.63 43.49 -10.87
N ALA A 2 -14.68 42.93 -11.62
CA ALA A 2 -14.39 41.49 -11.54
C ALA A 2 -13.97 41.22 -10.10
N ASN A 3 -14.78 40.45 -9.38
CA ASN A 3 -14.59 40.25 -7.96
C ASN A 3 -13.29 39.45 -7.78
N ILE A 4 -12.52 39.76 -6.75
CA ILE A 4 -11.28 39.04 -6.40
C ILE A 4 -11.46 37.51 -6.41
N MET A 5 -12.68 37.03 -6.14
CA MET A 5 -13.10 35.63 -6.27
C MET A 5 -12.96 35.07 -7.69
N ASP A 6 -13.36 35.82 -8.72
CA ASP A 6 -13.30 35.36 -10.11
C ASP A 6 -11.84 35.22 -10.57
N LYS A 7 -10.99 36.20 -10.21
CA LYS A 7 -9.54 36.13 -10.48
C LYS A 7 -8.85 35.02 -9.70
N PHE A 8 -9.28 34.74 -8.47
CA PHE A 8 -8.74 33.66 -7.66
C PHE A 8 -9.11 32.29 -8.25
N THR A 9 -10.39 32.07 -8.60
CA THR A 9 -10.84 30.84 -9.27
C THR A 9 -10.12 30.64 -10.61
N GLN A 10 -9.95 31.71 -11.39
CA GLN A 10 -9.24 31.65 -12.67
C GLN A 10 -7.75 31.31 -12.47
N PHE A 11 -7.11 31.82 -11.41
CA PHE A 11 -5.75 31.41 -11.03
C PHE A 11 -5.69 29.94 -10.58
N LEU A 12 -6.68 29.46 -9.82
CA LEU A 12 -6.77 28.05 -9.44
C LEU A 12 -6.88 27.15 -10.66
N GLU A 13 -7.74 27.49 -11.62
CA GLU A 13 -7.98 26.70 -12.83
C GLU A 13 -6.80 26.75 -13.82
N GLU A 14 -6.17 27.91 -14.02
CA GLU A 14 -5.10 28.04 -15.02
C GLU A 14 -3.73 27.58 -14.51
N LYS A 15 -3.45 27.72 -13.21
CA LYS A 15 -2.12 27.42 -12.63
C LYS A 15 -2.13 26.21 -11.71
N LEU A 16 -3.09 26.10 -10.80
CA LEU A 16 -3.07 25.04 -9.78
C LEU A 16 -3.65 23.72 -10.30
N MET A 17 -4.74 23.74 -11.06
CA MET A 17 -5.33 22.53 -11.64
C MET A 17 -4.36 21.72 -12.50
N PRO A 18 -3.63 22.28 -13.49
CA PRO A 18 -2.70 21.48 -14.29
C PRO A 18 -1.53 20.92 -13.47
N VAL A 19 -1.07 21.66 -12.45
CA VAL A 19 -0.02 21.19 -11.53
C VAL A 19 -0.54 20.06 -10.64
N ALA A 20 -1.74 20.20 -10.07
CA ALA A 20 -2.37 19.19 -9.24
C ALA A 20 -2.61 17.90 -10.03
N VAL A 21 -3.10 17.99 -11.27
CA VAL A 21 -3.28 16.84 -12.16
C VAL A 21 -1.94 16.16 -12.45
N LYS A 22 -0.88 16.93 -12.73
CA LYS A 22 0.45 16.37 -13.00
C LYS A 22 1.03 15.64 -11.78
N VAL A 23 0.84 16.18 -10.58
CA VAL A 23 1.28 15.55 -9.32
C VAL A 23 0.45 14.30 -9.01
N ALA A 24 -0.87 14.39 -9.11
CA ALA A 24 -1.77 13.26 -8.86
C ALA A 24 -1.55 12.09 -9.84
N ASN A 25 -1.16 12.39 -11.07
CA ASN A 25 -0.85 11.39 -12.09
C ASN A 25 0.57 10.83 -12.03
N GLN A 26 1.40 11.26 -11.07
CA GLN A 26 2.69 10.61 -10.84
C GLN A 26 2.47 9.16 -10.42
N ARG A 27 3.12 8.22 -11.11
CA ARG A 27 2.90 6.77 -10.93
C ARG A 27 3.00 6.30 -9.48
N HIS A 28 3.95 6.85 -8.72
CA HIS A 28 4.17 6.46 -7.32
C HIS A 28 3.08 7.01 -6.41
N LEU A 29 2.66 8.26 -6.63
CA LEU A 29 1.61 8.89 -5.84
C LEU A 29 0.22 8.30 -6.17
N ALA A 30 -0.02 8.01 -7.45
CA ALA A 30 -1.19 7.29 -7.92
C ALA A 30 -1.26 5.90 -7.26
N ALA A 31 -0.16 5.15 -7.25
CA ALA A 31 -0.08 3.84 -6.59
C ALA A 31 -0.35 3.92 -5.09
N ILE A 32 0.20 4.93 -4.39
CA ILE A 32 -0.07 5.13 -2.96
C ILE A 32 -1.56 5.39 -2.74
N LYS A 33 -2.14 6.32 -3.50
CA LYS A 33 -3.56 6.69 -3.39
C LYS A 33 -4.44 5.48 -3.66
N ASP A 34 -4.23 4.80 -4.78
CA ASP A 34 -5.04 3.65 -5.20
C ASP A 34 -4.83 2.43 -4.27
N GLY A 35 -3.64 2.28 -3.70
CA GLY A 35 -3.32 1.26 -2.71
C GLY A 35 -4.00 1.52 -1.36
N MET A 36 -4.05 2.78 -0.93
CA MET A 36 -4.74 3.19 0.29
C MET A 36 -6.26 3.00 0.19
N VAL A 37 -6.86 3.13 -0.99
CA VAL A 37 -8.29 2.88 -1.21
C VAL A 37 -8.69 1.46 -0.82
N ILE A 38 -7.78 0.48 -0.93
CA ILE A 38 -8.02 -0.91 -0.51
C ILE A 38 -8.27 -1.01 1.01
N THR A 39 -7.77 -0.07 1.81
CA THR A 39 -7.99 -0.06 3.27
C THR A 39 -9.38 0.42 3.67
N LEU A 40 -10.04 1.23 2.83
CA LEU A 40 -11.34 1.84 3.13
C LEU A 40 -12.43 0.85 3.55
N PRO A 41 -12.69 -0.28 2.84
CA PRO A 41 -13.71 -1.23 3.27
C PRO A 41 -13.43 -1.83 4.65
N PHE A 42 -12.16 -2.05 5.01
CA PHE A 42 -11.77 -2.57 6.32
C PHE A 42 -12.00 -1.55 7.42
N ILE A 43 -11.64 -0.27 7.18
CA ILE A 43 -11.88 0.81 8.14
C ILE A 43 -13.38 1.03 8.35
N ILE A 44 -14.17 1.03 7.27
CA ILE A 44 -15.63 1.18 7.36
C ILE A 44 -16.22 0.02 8.16
N ALA A 45 -15.83 -1.22 7.86
CA ALA A 45 -16.29 -2.40 8.61
C ALA A 45 -15.92 -2.31 10.11
N GLY A 46 -14.66 -2.03 10.43
CA GLY A 46 -14.21 -1.85 11.82
C GLY A 46 -14.94 -0.73 12.55
N SER A 47 -15.21 0.38 11.87
CA SER A 47 -15.91 1.54 12.46
C SER A 47 -17.36 1.22 12.82
N VAL A 48 -18.05 0.37 12.04
CA VAL A 48 -19.41 -0.07 12.38
C VAL A 48 -19.41 -0.83 13.72
N PHE A 49 -18.47 -1.76 13.91
CA PHE A 49 -18.36 -2.50 15.17
C PHE A 49 -17.94 -1.60 16.34
N LEU A 50 -17.07 -0.62 16.09
CA LEU A 50 -16.67 0.37 17.09
C LEU A 50 -17.87 1.18 17.60
N ILE A 51 -18.71 1.67 16.68
CA ILE A 51 -19.91 2.43 17.01
C ILE A 51 -20.88 1.56 17.81
N LEU A 52 -21.14 0.31 17.38
CA LEU A 52 -22.03 -0.60 18.09
C LEU A 52 -21.54 -0.92 19.51
N GLY A 53 -20.22 -0.99 19.72
CA GLY A 53 -19.61 -1.25 21.02
C GLY A 53 -19.56 -0.02 21.94
N ASN A 54 -19.69 1.20 21.39
CA ASN A 54 -19.51 2.47 22.10
C ASN A 54 -20.66 3.46 21.85
N LEU A 55 -21.91 2.99 21.88
CA LEU A 55 -23.08 3.87 21.78
C LEU A 55 -23.23 4.75 23.04
N PRO A 56 -23.28 6.10 22.92
CA PRO A 56 -23.40 7.02 24.06
C PRO A 56 -24.85 7.13 24.57
N ILE A 57 -25.53 6.00 24.72
CA ILE A 57 -26.88 5.92 25.28
C ILE A 57 -26.73 5.44 26.74
N PRO A 58 -27.16 6.22 27.76
CA PRO A 58 -26.90 5.91 29.17
C PRO A 58 -27.30 4.49 29.59
N ALA A 59 -28.45 4.00 29.11
CA ALA A 59 -28.93 2.65 29.40
C ALA A 59 -28.02 1.55 28.83
N LEU A 60 -27.52 1.75 27.60
CA LEU A 60 -26.67 0.79 26.91
C LEU A 60 -25.23 0.83 27.44
N ALA A 61 -24.71 2.02 27.71
CA ALA A 61 -23.41 2.21 28.35
C ALA A 61 -23.36 1.55 29.74
N ASN A 62 -24.44 1.68 30.51
CA ASN A 62 -24.57 0.99 31.81
C ASN A 62 -24.68 -0.54 31.64
N PHE A 63 -25.37 -1.02 30.60
CA PHE A 63 -25.42 -2.45 30.27
C PHE A 63 -24.03 -3.01 29.95
N TYR A 64 -23.25 -2.33 29.11
CA TYR A 64 -21.88 -2.77 28.77
C TYR A 64 -20.91 -2.71 29.95
N LYS A 65 -21.10 -1.77 30.87
CA LYS A 65 -20.20 -1.56 32.01
C LYS A 65 -20.52 -2.43 33.22
N TYR A 66 -21.80 -2.59 33.57
CA TYR A 66 -22.23 -3.20 34.83
C TYR A 66 -22.79 -4.62 34.70
N ASN A 67 -23.15 -5.08 33.49
CA ASN A 67 -23.60 -6.46 33.27
C ASN A 67 -22.49 -7.34 32.70
N ALA A 68 -22.31 -8.54 33.25
CA ALA A 68 -21.33 -9.52 32.77
C ALA A 68 -21.57 -9.91 31.30
N VAL A 69 -22.83 -10.05 30.88
CA VAL A 69 -23.21 -10.34 29.49
C VAL A 69 -22.86 -9.15 28.57
N GLY A 70 -23.06 -7.93 29.05
CA GLY A 70 -22.70 -6.71 28.31
C GLY A 70 -21.20 -6.58 28.09
N GLN A 71 -20.39 -6.88 29.11
CA GLN A 71 -18.93 -6.86 29.00
C GLN A 71 -18.41 -7.89 27.98
N ILE A 72 -19.01 -9.08 27.94
CA ILE A 72 -18.66 -10.11 26.94
C ILE A 72 -18.98 -9.60 25.53
N ILE A 73 -20.19 -9.06 25.32
CA ILE A 73 -20.58 -8.53 24.01
C ILE A 73 -19.66 -7.39 23.58
N ALA A 74 -19.35 -6.44 24.46
CA ALA A 74 -18.44 -5.33 24.17
C ALA A 74 -17.05 -5.83 23.76
N LYS A 75 -16.53 -6.86 24.45
CA LYS A 75 -15.26 -7.50 24.10
C LYS A 75 -15.30 -8.21 22.74
N TRP A 76 -16.42 -8.83 22.40
CA TRP A 76 -16.57 -9.49 21.10
C TRP A 76 -16.63 -8.48 19.95
N LEU A 77 -17.25 -7.32 20.20
CA LEU A 77 -17.28 -6.21 19.26
C LEU A 77 -15.92 -5.51 19.11
N SER A 78 -15.02 -5.62 20.11
CA SER A 78 -13.69 -5.03 20.00
C SER A 78 -12.75 -5.83 19.09
N TYR A 79 -12.93 -7.16 18.95
CA TYR A 79 -12.00 -7.97 18.14
C TYR A 79 -11.87 -7.51 16.67
N PRO A 80 -12.96 -7.26 15.91
CA PRO A 80 -12.85 -6.76 14.55
C PRO A 80 -12.23 -5.37 14.48
N VAL A 81 -12.51 -4.52 15.47
CA VAL A 81 -11.93 -3.16 15.59
C VAL A 81 -10.43 -3.28 15.78
N ASP A 82 -10.00 -4.09 16.75
CA ASP A 82 -8.58 -4.27 17.07
C ASP A 82 -7.82 -4.81 15.86
N VAL A 83 -8.36 -5.78 15.12
CA VAL A 83 -7.69 -6.34 13.94
C VAL A 83 -7.59 -5.30 12.80
N THR A 84 -8.68 -4.60 12.49
CA THR A 84 -8.71 -3.65 11.37
C THR A 84 -7.82 -2.43 11.61
N PHE A 85 -7.86 -1.85 12.82
CA PHE A 85 -7.08 -0.66 13.14
C PHE A 85 -5.62 -0.98 13.47
N ASN A 86 -5.32 -2.08 14.17
CA ASN A 86 -3.94 -2.44 14.50
C ASN A 86 -3.17 -3.06 13.33
N LEU A 87 -3.83 -3.50 12.26
CA LEU A 87 -3.16 -3.99 11.05
C LEU A 87 -3.26 -3.01 9.88
N LEU A 88 -3.68 -1.77 10.12
CA LEU A 88 -3.96 -0.81 9.07
C LEU A 88 -2.73 -0.51 8.19
N GLY A 89 -1.56 -0.28 8.80
CA GLY A 89 -0.30 -0.06 8.07
C GLY A 89 0.14 -1.30 7.28
N PHE A 90 -0.11 -2.50 7.81
CA PHE A 90 0.13 -3.75 7.11
C PHE A 90 -0.76 -3.92 5.86
N ILE A 91 -2.07 -3.67 5.99
CA ILE A 91 -3.01 -3.72 4.86
C ILE A 91 -2.67 -2.66 3.82
N ALA A 92 -2.29 -1.45 4.27
CA ALA A 92 -1.84 -0.38 3.39
C ALA A 92 -0.58 -0.79 2.61
N CYS A 93 0.40 -1.42 3.26
CA CYS A 93 1.61 -1.92 2.60
C CYS A 93 1.29 -2.87 1.45
N ILE A 94 0.42 -3.85 1.70
CA ILE A 94 -0.08 -4.80 0.69
C ILE A 94 -0.70 -4.04 -0.49
N GLY A 95 -1.63 -3.13 -0.20
CA GLY A 95 -2.36 -2.40 -1.22
C GLY A 95 -1.45 -1.53 -2.10
N ILE A 96 -0.49 -0.84 -1.49
CA ILE A 96 0.45 0.04 -2.19
C ILE A 96 1.40 -0.78 -3.06
N SER A 97 2.03 -1.83 -2.52
CA SER A 97 2.93 -2.69 -3.30
C SER A 97 2.21 -3.38 -4.46
N TYR A 98 0.99 -3.86 -4.24
CA TYR A 98 0.18 -4.47 -5.28
C TYR A 98 -0.15 -3.49 -6.41
N LYS A 99 -0.60 -2.27 -6.08
CA LYS A 99 -0.91 -1.25 -7.09
C LYS A 99 0.31 -0.76 -7.82
N LEU A 100 1.44 -0.65 -7.13
CA LEU A 100 2.70 -0.27 -7.75
C LEU A 100 3.17 -1.31 -8.77
N ALA A 101 3.07 -2.61 -8.44
CA ALA A 101 3.36 -3.68 -9.40
C ALA A 101 2.47 -3.63 -10.65
N GLN A 102 1.16 -3.36 -10.48
CA GLN A 102 0.24 -3.18 -11.61
C GLN A 102 0.64 -2.01 -12.53
N HIS A 103 1.06 -0.88 -11.95
CA HIS A 103 1.50 0.28 -12.75
C HIS A 103 2.75 0.01 -13.59
N TYR A 104 3.61 -0.91 -13.14
CA TYR A 104 4.85 -1.30 -13.81
C TYR A 104 4.76 -2.61 -14.61
N LYS A 105 3.60 -3.29 -14.58
CA LYS A 105 3.36 -4.58 -15.25
C LYS A 105 4.36 -5.67 -14.81
N LEU A 106 4.74 -5.64 -13.53
CA LEU A 106 5.53 -6.69 -12.90
C LEU A 106 4.62 -7.67 -12.15
N ASP A 107 5.16 -8.82 -11.76
CA ASP A 107 4.44 -9.81 -10.97
C ASP A 107 3.93 -9.22 -9.64
N GLU A 108 2.61 -9.15 -9.49
CA GLU A 108 1.99 -8.46 -8.37
C GLU A 108 2.19 -9.20 -7.05
N ILE A 109 2.18 -10.53 -7.09
CA ILE A 109 2.30 -11.36 -5.89
C ILE A 109 3.70 -11.24 -5.30
N SER A 110 4.75 -11.45 -6.10
CA SER A 110 6.14 -11.36 -5.64
C SER A 110 6.46 -9.97 -5.12
N SER A 111 6.03 -8.93 -5.83
CA SER A 111 6.23 -7.55 -5.39
C SER A 111 5.52 -7.24 -4.07
N THR A 112 4.31 -7.76 -3.87
CA THR A 112 3.54 -7.55 -2.64
C THR A 112 4.21 -8.23 -1.45
N ILE A 113 4.64 -9.48 -1.63
CA ILE A 113 5.35 -10.24 -0.59
C ILE A 113 6.64 -9.51 -0.20
N LEU A 114 7.42 -9.02 -1.17
CA LEU A 114 8.64 -8.26 -0.90
C LEU A 114 8.38 -6.95 -0.15
N GLY A 115 7.30 -6.24 -0.50
CA GLY A 115 6.89 -5.03 0.23
C GLY A 115 6.57 -5.30 1.70
N VAL A 116 5.79 -6.35 1.95
CA VAL A 116 5.40 -6.79 3.29
C VAL A 116 6.62 -7.25 4.10
N LEU A 117 7.50 -8.04 3.50
CA LEU A 117 8.73 -8.50 4.15
C LEU A 117 9.64 -7.33 4.52
N ALA A 118 9.79 -6.34 3.64
CA ALA A 118 10.57 -5.14 3.94
C ALA A 118 9.96 -4.32 5.09
N PHE A 119 8.64 -4.19 5.15
CA PHE A 119 7.95 -3.53 6.25
C PHE A 119 8.15 -4.27 7.59
N LEU A 120 8.02 -5.60 7.58
CA LEU A 120 8.25 -6.43 8.77
C LEU A 120 9.72 -6.38 9.21
N LEU A 121 10.67 -6.33 8.28
CA LEU A 121 12.10 -6.27 8.60
C LEU A 121 12.47 -5.00 9.38
N VAL A 122 11.85 -3.87 9.05
CA VAL A 122 12.08 -2.60 9.77
C VAL A 122 11.33 -2.54 11.10
N THR A 123 10.30 -3.37 11.27
CA THR A 123 9.51 -3.38 12.50
C THR A 123 10.28 -4.10 13.62
N PRO A 124 10.55 -3.45 14.76
CA PRO A 124 11.36 -4.06 15.81
C PRO A 124 10.58 -5.15 16.58
N PHE A 125 11.05 -6.39 16.51
CA PHE A 125 10.49 -7.52 17.28
C PHE A 125 11.25 -7.70 18.60
N HIS A 126 10.67 -7.25 19.71
CA HIS A 126 11.25 -7.48 21.04
C HIS A 126 10.55 -8.63 21.77
N ASN A 127 9.21 -8.66 21.80
CA ASN A 127 8.40 -9.67 22.49
C ASN A 127 7.17 -10.06 21.63
N GLY A 128 7.39 -10.29 20.35
CA GLY A 128 6.34 -10.48 19.34
C GLY A 128 6.15 -9.25 18.46
N ILE A 129 5.11 -9.28 17.63
CA ILE A 129 4.87 -8.23 16.65
C ILE A 129 4.18 -7.04 17.34
N PRO A 130 4.79 -5.84 17.34
CA PRO A 130 4.18 -4.67 17.97
C PRO A 130 2.98 -4.19 17.15
N LEU A 131 1.77 -4.49 17.64
CA LEU A 131 0.50 -4.03 17.05
C LEU A 131 0.43 -2.51 16.83
N PRO A 132 0.94 -1.63 17.72
CA PRO A 132 0.91 -0.18 17.47
C PRO A 132 1.71 0.25 16.23
N SER A 133 2.81 -0.45 15.94
CA SER A 133 3.64 -0.20 14.76
C SER A 133 3.08 -0.83 13.49
N MET A 134 2.17 -1.80 13.59
CA MET A 134 1.46 -2.36 12.44
C MET A 134 0.22 -1.55 12.05
N GLY A 135 -0.31 -0.77 12.99
CA GLY A 135 -1.53 0.02 12.82
C GLY A 135 -1.26 1.37 12.17
N SER A 136 -1.93 2.41 12.67
CA SER A 136 -1.76 3.78 12.18
C SER A 136 -0.34 4.34 12.40
N GLY A 137 0.36 3.91 13.45
CA GLY A 137 1.71 4.36 13.77
C GLY A 137 2.76 3.96 12.72
N GLY A 138 2.56 2.83 12.04
CA GLY A 138 3.46 2.36 10.98
C GLY A 138 3.08 2.75 9.57
N LEU A 139 2.00 3.50 9.36
CA LEU A 139 1.46 3.72 8.02
C LEU A 139 2.42 4.51 7.12
N PHE A 140 3.13 5.48 7.70
CA PHE A 140 4.17 6.22 6.98
C PHE A 140 5.37 5.33 6.63
N VAL A 141 5.77 4.45 7.55
CA VAL A 141 6.84 3.47 7.32
C VAL A 141 6.42 2.48 6.24
N ALA A 142 5.17 2.01 6.25
CA ALA A 142 4.62 1.12 5.23
C ALA A 142 4.66 1.75 3.83
N ILE A 143 4.32 3.03 3.70
CA ILE A 143 4.41 3.76 2.43
C ILE A 143 5.86 3.81 1.94
N ILE A 144 6.81 4.23 2.79
CA ILE A 144 8.21 4.35 2.39
C ILE A 144 8.80 2.99 2.03
N MET A 145 8.57 1.98 2.88
CA MET A 145 9.15 0.64 2.69
C MET A 145 8.56 -0.10 1.49
N SER A 146 7.26 0.08 1.21
CA SER A 146 6.64 -0.51 0.01
C SER A 146 7.21 0.10 -1.28
N LEU A 147 7.38 1.42 -1.34
CA LEU A 147 8.04 2.09 -2.47
C LEU A 147 9.50 1.65 -2.63
N PHE A 148 10.25 1.62 -1.54
CA PHE A 148 11.67 1.29 -1.56
C PHE A 148 11.92 -0.17 -1.96
N SER A 149 11.17 -1.10 -1.36
CA SER A 149 11.25 -2.54 -1.69
C SER A 149 10.91 -2.78 -3.16
N PHE A 150 9.85 -2.13 -3.67
CA PHE A 150 9.50 -2.20 -5.07
C PHE A 150 10.61 -1.69 -5.99
N LEU A 151 11.24 -0.56 -5.65
CA LEU A 151 12.32 0.00 -6.46
C LEU A 151 13.49 -0.96 -6.58
N ILE A 152 13.87 -1.64 -5.48
CA ILE A 152 14.92 -2.66 -5.50
C ILE A 152 14.53 -3.83 -6.39
N PHE A 153 13.30 -4.33 -6.25
CA PHE A 153 12.79 -5.42 -7.08
C PHE A 153 12.78 -5.05 -8.57
N PHE A 154 12.33 -3.83 -8.89
CA PHE A 154 12.31 -3.30 -10.25
C PHE A 154 13.73 -3.24 -10.86
N ILE A 155 14.72 -2.73 -10.11
CA ILE A 155 16.12 -2.67 -10.56
C ILE A 155 16.68 -4.08 -10.82
N ILE A 156 16.43 -5.02 -9.90
CA ILE A 156 16.90 -6.41 -10.06
C ILE A 156 16.28 -7.04 -11.30
N TRP A 157 14.98 -6.83 -11.51
CA TRP A 157 14.27 -7.34 -12.69
C TRP A 157 14.88 -6.81 -13.98
N GLU A 158 15.11 -5.49 -14.07
CA GLU A 158 15.64 -4.85 -15.28
C GLU A 158 17.07 -5.31 -15.60
N VAL A 159 17.91 -5.53 -14.58
CA VAL A 159 19.26 -6.09 -14.75
C VAL A 159 19.22 -7.52 -15.27
N LEU A 160 18.32 -8.37 -14.75
CA LEU A 160 18.18 -9.75 -15.19
C LEU A 160 17.71 -9.83 -16.66
N GLU A 161 16.78 -8.96 -17.05
CA GLU A 161 16.26 -8.90 -18.42
C GLU A 161 17.35 -8.48 -19.43
N GLN A 162 18.15 -7.47 -19.08
CA GLN A 162 19.31 -7.07 -19.90
C GLN A 162 20.36 -8.18 -20.04
N LEU A 163 20.65 -8.90 -18.95
CA LEU A 163 21.60 -10.01 -18.98
C LEU A 163 21.11 -11.18 -19.84
N SER A 164 19.81 -11.51 -19.75
CA SER A 164 19.18 -12.55 -20.58
C SER A 164 19.25 -12.21 -22.07
N LEU A 165 18.95 -10.96 -22.44
CA LEU A 165 19.06 -10.48 -23.83
C LEU A 165 20.50 -10.53 -24.35
N LEU A 166 21.48 -10.16 -23.52
CA LEU A 166 22.90 -10.28 -23.84
C LEU A 166 23.31 -11.74 -24.08
N LEU A 167 22.88 -12.65 -23.22
CA LEU A 167 23.13 -14.09 -23.37
C LEU A 167 22.48 -14.66 -24.63
N LEU A 168 21.22 -14.29 -24.94
CA LEU A 168 20.53 -14.71 -26.16
C LEU A 168 21.22 -14.17 -27.42
N CYS A 169 21.66 -12.91 -27.40
CA CYS A 169 22.40 -12.30 -28.50
C CYS A 169 23.73 -13.02 -28.72
N TYR A 170 24.48 -13.29 -27.64
CA TYR A 170 25.73 -14.05 -27.68
C TYR A 170 25.55 -15.48 -28.20
N PHE A 171 24.51 -16.18 -27.75
CA PHE A 171 24.21 -17.54 -28.22
C PHE A 171 23.79 -17.57 -29.69
N SER A 172 23.04 -16.56 -30.16
CA SER A 172 22.70 -16.43 -31.59
C SER A 172 23.94 -16.16 -32.44
N PHE A 173 24.87 -15.32 -31.96
CA PHE A 173 26.13 -15.02 -32.62
C PHE A 173 27.04 -16.25 -32.68
N LEU A 174 27.14 -17.02 -31.60
CA LEU A 174 27.92 -18.25 -31.55
C LEU A 174 27.35 -19.32 -32.50
N ARG A 175 26.02 -19.44 -32.58
CA ARG A 175 25.33 -20.33 -33.52
C ARG A 175 25.56 -19.90 -34.98
N ALA A 176 25.51 -18.60 -35.28
CA ALA A 176 25.80 -18.07 -36.62
C ALA A 176 27.25 -18.32 -37.06
N ASN A 177 28.22 -18.19 -36.14
CA ASN A 177 29.63 -18.42 -36.45
C ASN A 177 29.98 -19.91 -36.54
N SER A 178 29.32 -20.77 -35.76
CA SER A 178 29.42 -22.23 -35.85
C SER A 178 28.91 -22.77 -37.20
N LEU A 179 27.80 -22.22 -37.73
CA LEU A 179 27.26 -22.63 -39.03
C LEU A 179 28.15 -22.21 -40.20
N LYS A 180 28.78 -21.03 -40.14
CA LYS A 180 29.79 -20.63 -41.15
C LYS A 180 31.01 -21.54 -41.19
N LYS A 181 31.37 -22.17 -40.06
CA LYS A 181 32.52 -23.08 -39.95
C LYS A 181 32.24 -24.51 -40.44
N LEU A 182 30.97 -24.86 -40.70
CA LEU A 182 30.54 -26.17 -41.21
C LEU A 182 30.21 -26.16 -42.71
N VAL A 183 30.11 -24.98 -43.33
CA VAL A 183 29.79 -24.78 -44.75
C VAL A 183 31.05 -24.49 -45.59
N ASN A 184 32.18 -24.20 -44.96
CA ASN A 184 33.52 -24.14 -45.56
C ASN A 184 34.35 -25.34 -45.12
#